data_AF-A0A2W6E253-F1
#
_entry.id   AF-A0A2W6E253-F1
#
_cell.length_a   1.000
_cell.length_b   1.000
_cell.length_c   1.000
_cell.angle_alpha   90.00
_cell.angle_beta   90.00
_cell.angle_gamma   90.00
#
_symmetry.space_group_name_H-M   'P 1'
#
loop_
_entity.id
_entity.type
_entity.pdbx_description
1 polymer ?
#
loop_
_entity_poly.entity_id
_entity_poly.type
_entity_poly.pdbx_seq_one_letter_code
_entity_poly.pdbx_strand_id
1 'polypeptide(L)'
;MCDHGGDWDGLDAAIAKIGRSDGEAKWSHLLNLRQRLAAVGLSAGELVAEAIGEKKVITRARTRMFKQEVSGRDMTPAMRNPPSVRLENRARYGWWPAFPNSPQEPHDRLVALLGLDGHCRSRAAADGWATHRLAYDPSAT
;
A
#
# COMPACT_ATOMS: atom_id res chain seq x y z
N MET A 1 -15.74 19.36 8.51
CA MET A 1 -14.78 18.36 8.01
C MET A 1 -13.42 19.03 7.95
N CYS A 2 -12.55 18.70 8.89
CA CYS A 2 -11.27 19.40 9.07
C CYS A 2 -10.31 19.12 7.91
N ASP A 3 -9.33 19.98 7.74
CA ASP A 3 -8.12 19.79 6.91
C ASP A 3 -7.03 19.03 7.69
N HIS A 4 -7.33 18.66 8.94
CA HIS A 4 -6.46 18.04 9.94
C HIS A 4 -5.25 18.90 10.35
N GLY A 5 -4.80 19.87 9.55
CA GLY A 5 -3.95 20.97 10.01
C GLY A 5 -2.57 20.54 10.53
N GLY A 6 -2.09 19.36 10.14
CA GLY A 6 -0.89 18.73 10.67
C GLY A 6 -1.15 17.54 11.61
N ASP A 7 -2.39 17.29 12.01
CA ASP A 7 -2.78 16.09 12.74
C ASP A 7 -2.80 14.86 11.81
N TRP A 8 -1.75 14.05 11.87
CA TRP A 8 -1.67 12.80 11.11
C TRP A 8 -2.72 11.77 11.56
N ASP A 9 -3.08 11.74 12.84
CA ASP A 9 -3.89 10.68 13.42
C ASP A 9 -5.38 10.97 13.23
N GLY A 10 -5.77 12.25 13.24
CA GLY A 10 -7.07 12.69 12.75
C GLY A 10 -7.26 12.40 11.26
N LEU A 11 -6.22 12.56 10.43
CA LEU A 11 -6.29 12.19 9.00
C LEU A 11 -6.42 10.68 8.82
N ASP A 12 -5.69 9.89 9.60
CA ASP A 12 -5.78 8.43 9.63
C ASP A 12 -7.21 7.96 9.96
N ALA A 13 -7.78 8.50 11.04
CA ALA A 13 -9.17 8.24 11.46
C ALA A 13 -10.23 8.72 10.45
N ALA A 14 -9.90 9.68 9.56
CA ALA A 14 -10.76 10.09 8.47
C ALA A 14 -10.65 9.16 7.25
N ILE A 15 -9.46 8.67 6.92
CA ILE A 15 -9.23 7.69 5.85
C ILE A 15 -9.87 6.33 6.20
N ALA A 16 -9.83 5.93 7.47
CA ALA A 16 -10.48 4.70 7.96
C ALA A 16 -12.02 4.65 7.75
N LYS A 17 -12.65 5.78 7.41
CA LYS A 17 -14.09 5.89 7.09
C LYS A 17 -14.39 5.81 5.58
N ILE A 18 -13.36 5.75 4.73
CA ILE A 18 -13.49 5.53 3.29
C ILE A 18 -13.71 4.02 3.05
N GLY A 19 -14.46 3.65 1.99
CA GLY A 19 -14.71 2.25 1.63
C GLY A 19 -13.41 1.44 1.46
N ARG A 20 -13.42 0.16 1.87
CA ARG A 20 -12.23 -0.67 2.15
C ARG A 20 -11.07 -0.50 1.14
N SER A 21 -11.31 -0.70 -0.16
CA SER A 21 -10.26 -0.69 -1.19
C SER A 21 -9.54 0.67 -1.28
N ASP A 22 -10.31 1.73 -1.49
CA ASP A 22 -9.77 3.10 -1.63
C ASP A 22 -9.20 3.63 -0.30
N GLY A 23 -9.83 3.28 0.82
CA GLY A 23 -9.35 3.61 2.16
C GLY A 23 -7.97 2.99 2.41
N GLU A 24 -7.81 1.69 2.17
CA GLU A 24 -6.55 0.99 2.41
C GLU A 24 -5.42 1.44 1.47
N ALA A 25 -5.74 1.75 0.21
CA ALA A 25 -4.78 2.33 -0.72
C ALA A 25 -4.31 3.72 -0.24
N LYS A 26 -5.24 4.61 0.12
CA LYS A 26 -4.95 5.96 0.66
C LYS A 26 -4.19 5.88 1.99
N TRP A 27 -4.51 4.92 2.84
CA TRP A 27 -3.82 4.64 4.10
C TRP A 27 -2.37 4.18 3.87
N SER A 28 -2.16 3.25 2.93
CA SER A 28 -0.82 2.78 2.55
C SER A 28 0.06 3.90 2.01
N HIS A 29 -0.54 4.86 1.28
CA HIS A 29 0.14 6.08 0.85
C HIS A 29 0.50 6.99 2.04
N LEU A 30 -0.42 7.21 2.98
CA LEU A 30 -0.18 8.02 4.18
C LEU A 30 0.98 7.48 5.02
N LEU A 31 1.04 6.16 5.25
CA LEU A 31 2.15 5.54 5.97
C LEU A 31 3.49 5.73 5.26
N ASN A 32 3.53 5.50 3.94
CA ASN A 32 4.74 5.73 3.15
C ASN A 32 5.19 7.20 3.17
N LEU A 33 4.23 8.14 3.16
CA LEU A 33 4.50 9.56 3.27
C LEU A 33 5.07 9.91 4.66
N ARG A 34 4.45 9.46 5.76
CA ARG A 34 4.94 9.66 7.14
C ARG A 34 6.38 9.18 7.30
N GLN A 35 6.71 8.00 6.77
CA GLN A 35 8.07 7.43 6.82
C GLN A 35 9.08 8.26 6.03
N ARG A 36 8.74 8.65 4.79
CA ARG A 36 9.63 9.45 3.93
C ARG A 36 9.90 10.83 4.50
N LEU A 37 8.92 11.43 5.17
CA LEU A 37 9.08 12.72 5.83
C LEU A 37 9.93 12.59 7.11
N ALA A 38 9.66 11.58 7.95
CA ALA A 38 10.46 11.30 9.13
C ALA A 38 11.95 11.03 8.79
N ALA A 39 12.22 10.34 7.68
CA ALA A 39 13.59 10.10 7.19
C ALA A 39 14.33 11.38 6.75
N VAL A 40 13.61 12.47 6.48
CA VAL A 40 14.17 13.80 6.14
C VAL A 40 14.04 14.78 7.33
N GLY A 41 13.54 14.31 8.48
CA GLY A 41 13.32 15.14 9.67
C GLY A 41 12.12 16.08 9.60
N LEU A 42 11.23 15.94 8.60
CA LEU A 42 10.09 16.82 8.40
C LEU A 42 8.82 16.31 9.11
N SER A 43 8.15 17.21 9.81
CA SER A 43 6.85 17.00 10.44
C SER A 43 5.67 17.46 9.55
N ALA A 44 4.46 17.10 9.96
CA ALA A 44 3.25 17.57 9.29
C ALA A 44 3.04 19.09 9.43
N GLY A 45 3.40 19.65 10.59
CA GLY A 45 3.21 21.07 10.88
C GLY A 45 4.07 21.94 9.96
N GLU A 46 5.30 21.53 9.70
CA GLU A 46 6.22 22.22 8.78
C GLU A 46 5.71 22.19 7.33
N LEU A 47 5.16 21.07 6.86
CA LEU A 47 4.54 20.98 5.54
C LEU A 47 3.28 21.87 5.40
N VAL A 48 2.52 22.00 6.48
CA VAL A 48 1.26 22.75 6.47
C VAL A 48 1.52 24.26 6.61
N ALA A 49 2.58 24.68 7.33
CA ALA A 49 2.97 26.08 7.49
C ALA A 49 3.14 26.82 6.16
N GLU A 50 3.65 26.16 5.13
CA GLU A 50 3.86 26.73 3.79
C GLU A 50 2.58 26.73 2.91
N ALA A 51 1.56 25.93 3.26
CA ALA A 51 0.38 25.67 2.42
C ALA A 51 -0.95 26.29 2.92
N ILE A 52 -1.02 26.79 4.16
CA ILE A 52 -2.27 27.29 4.79
C ILE A 52 -2.97 28.42 4.00
N GLY A 53 -2.24 29.25 3.26
CA GLY A 53 -2.78 30.46 2.64
C GLY A 53 -3.87 30.24 1.58
N GLU A 54 -3.89 29.09 0.90
CA GLU A 54 -4.75 28.90 -0.28
C GLU A 54 -5.98 28.01 -0.03
N LYS A 55 -7.10 28.65 0.34
CA LYS A 55 -8.42 27.99 0.50
C LYS A 55 -8.85 27.15 -0.71
N LYS A 56 -8.46 27.53 -1.94
CA LYS A 56 -8.71 26.76 -3.17
C LYS A 56 -7.91 25.45 -3.20
N VAL A 57 -6.63 25.48 -2.82
CA VAL A 57 -5.76 24.30 -2.72
C VAL A 57 -6.29 23.35 -1.66
N ILE A 58 -6.62 23.84 -0.46
CA ILE A 58 -7.19 23.04 0.64
C ILE A 58 -8.50 22.34 0.18
N THR A 59 -9.38 23.08 -0.50
CA THR A 59 -10.65 22.52 -1.02
C THR A 59 -10.41 21.44 -2.08
N ARG A 60 -9.44 21.67 -2.99
CA ARG A 60 -9.07 20.69 -4.02
C ARG A 60 -8.43 19.43 -3.44
N ALA A 61 -7.57 19.58 -2.42
CA ALA A 61 -6.96 18.48 -1.69
C ALA A 61 -8.02 17.61 -0.98
N ARG A 62 -8.96 18.24 -0.26
CA ARG A 62 -10.10 17.53 0.35
C ARG A 62 -10.93 16.73 -0.66
N THR A 63 -11.25 17.33 -1.81
CA THR A 63 -12.00 16.64 -2.88
C THR A 63 -11.20 15.43 -3.41
N ARG A 64 -9.91 15.61 -3.73
CA ARG A 64 -9.04 14.52 -4.20
C ARG A 64 -8.90 13.38 -3.18
N MET A 65 -8.81 13.69 -1.89
CA MET A 65 -8.60 12.69 -0.85
C MET A 65 -9.86 11.92 -0.48
N PHE A 66 -10.99 12.62 -0.28
CA PHE A 66 -12.19 12.01 0.32
C PHE A 66 -13.35 11.79 -0.66
N LYS A 67 -13.41 12.52 -1.77
CA LYS A 67 -14.54 12.46 -2.72
C LYS A 67 -14.19 11.81 -4.05
N GLN A 68 -12.92 11.87 -4.46
CA GLN A 68 -12.46 11.25 -5.69
C GLN A 68 -11.98 9.82 -5.41
N GLU A 69 -12.44 8.89 -6.24
CA GLU A 69 -11.93 7.51 -6.29
C GLU A 69 -10.50 7.48 -6.83
N VAL A 70 -9.72 6.47 -6.42
CA VAL A 70 -8.34 6.34 -6.88
C VAL A 70 -8.28 5.72 -8.28
N SER A 71 -8.02 6.55 -9.29
CA SER A 71 -7.66 6.05 -10.62
C SER A 71 -6.34 5.27 -10.57
N GLY A 72 -6.26 4.13 -11.28
CA GLY A 72 -5.04 3.32 -11.37
C GLY A 72 -3.82 4.07 -11.93
N ARG A 73 -4.03 5.14 -12.71
CA ARG A 73 -2.96 6.04 -13.17
C ARG A 73 -2.37 6.87 -12.02
N ASP A 74 -3.21 7.29 -11.09
CA ASP A 74 -2.86 8.16 -9.96
C ASP A 74 -2.34 7.35 -8.74
N MET A 75 -2.48 6.02 -8.76
CA MET A 75 -1.93 5.13 -7.73
C MET A 75 -0.40 5.18 -7.69
N THR A 76 0.13 5.66 -6.56
CA THR A 76 1.55 5.52 -6.20
C THR A 76 1.92 4.06 -5.90
N PRO A 77 3.21 3.66 -5.91
CA PRO A 77 3.61 2.27 -5.64
C PRO A 77 3.07 1.71 -4.31
N ALA A 78 2.98 2.53 -3.26
CA ALA A 78 2.40 2.14 -1.97
C ALA A 78 0.89 1.86 -2.05
N MET A 79 0.16 2.56 -2.94
CA MET A 79 -1.28 2.36 -3.17
C MET A 79 -1.58 1.13 -4.01
N ARG A 80 -0.64 0.70 -4.86
CA ARG A 80 -0.77 -0.50 -5.71
C ARG A 80 -0.52 -1.80 -4.97
N ASN A 81 0.16 -1.75 -3.82
CA ASN A 81 0.52 -2.92 -3.03
C ASN A 81 0.12 -2.75 -1.54
N PRO A 82 -1.17 -2.54 -1.22
CA PRO A 82 -1.67 -2.38 0.15
C PRO A 82 -1.52 -3.67 0.99
N PRO A 83 -1.63 -3.60 2.32
CA PRO A 83 -1.50 -4.76 3.22
C PRO A 83 -2.33 -5.99 2.82
N SER A 84 -3.59 -5.81 2.41
CA SER A 84 -4.47 -6.88 1.94
C SER A 84 -3.91 -7.59 0.71
N VAL A 85 -3.50 -6.84 -0.32
CA VAL A 85 -2.84 -7.37 -1.53
C VAL A 85 -1.52 -8.05 -1.18
N ARG A 86 -0.74 -7.52 -0.23
CA ARG A 86 0.49 -8.19 0.27
C ARG A 86 0.17 -9.51 0.98
N LEU A 87 -0.90 -9.57 1.76
CA LEU A 87 -1.35 -10.77 2.47
C LEU A 87 -1.90 -11.82 1.48
N GLU A 88 -2.71 -11.39 0.51
CA GLU A 88 -3.26 -12.21 -0.57
C GLU A 88 -2.16 -12.79 -1.46
N ASN A 89 -1.19 -11.97 -1.87
CA ASN A 89 -0.03 -12.43 -2.63
C ASN A 89 0.88 -13.34 -1.81
N ARG A 90 1.02 -13.11 -0.49
CA ARG A 90 1.75 -14.04 0.38
C ARG A 90 1.02 -15.38 0.51
N ALA A 91 -0.30 -15.37 0.69
CA ALA A 91 -1.11 -16.58 0.74
C ALA A 91 -1.07 -17.36 -0.59
N ARG A 92 -1.06 -16.67 -1.74
CA ARG A 92 -1.01 -17.29 -3.08
C ARG A 92 0.37 -17.70 -3.58
N TYR A 93 1.43 -17.00 -3.20
CA TYR A 93 2.75 -17.10 -3.85
C TYR A 93 3.95 -16.97 -2.90
N GLY A 94 3.74 -16.75 -1.59
CA GLY A 94 4.79 -16.35 -0.65
C GLY A 94 5.10 -17.39 0.44
N TRP A 95 6.36 -17.82 0.50
CA TRP A 95 7.02 -18.61 1.55
C TRP A 95 6.13 -19.58 2.36
N TRP A 96 5.41 -20.44 1.63
CA TRP A 96 4.64 -21.55 2.20
C TRP A 96 5.40 -22.46 3.18
N PRO A 97 6.72 -22.72 3.04
CA PRO A 97 7.50 -23.46 4.04
C PRO A 97 7.48 -22.91 5.48
N ALA A 98 7.11 -21.64 5.68
CA ALA A 98 7.04 -21.05 7.03
C ALA A 98 5.67 -21.25 7.72
N PHE A 99 4.68 -21.83 7.04
CA PHE A 99 3.41 -22.18 7.67
C PHE A 99 3.52 -23.54 8.39
N PRO A 100 2.98 -23.70 9.61
CA PRO A 100 3.01 -24.98 10.34
C PRO A 100 2.45 -26.16 9.55
N ASN A 101 1.48 -25.90 8.67
CA ASN A 101 1.04 -26.81 7.62
C ASN A 101 1.25 -26.09 6.27
N SER A 102 2.28 -26.48 5.52
CA SER A 102 2.61 -25.84 4.25
C SER A 102 1.65 -26.28 3.13
N PRO A 103 0.97 -25.35 2.42
CA PRO A 103 0.14 -25.68 1.26
C PRO A 103 0.96 -25.92 -0.02
N GLN A 104 2.30 -25.89 0.04
CA GLN A 104 3.16 -26.04 -1.14
C GLN A 104 2.99 -27.39 -1.83
N GLU A 105 3.03 -28.47 -1.07
CA GLU A 105 2.96 -29.84 -1.59
C GLU A 105 1.65 -30.13 -2.36
N PRO A 106 0.45 -29.80 -1.83
CA PRO A 106 -0.79 -29.91 -2.61
C PRO A 106 -0.90 -28.88 -3.75
N HIS A 107 -0.31 -27.69 -3.64
CA HIS A 107 -0.27 -26.72 -4.75
C HIS A 107 0.57 -27.24 -5.93
N ASP A 108 1.77 -27.74 -5.66
CA ASP A 108 2.70 -28.14 -6.71
C ASP A 108 2.16 -29.37 -7.47
N ARG A 109 1.47 -30.29 -6.76
CA ARG A 109 0.64 -31.34 -7.39
C ARG A 109 -0.46 -30.77 -8.29
N LEU A 110 -1.19 -29.75 -7.83
CA LEU A 110 -2.28 -29.13 -8.58
C LEU A 110 -1.77 -28.42 -9.85
N VAL A 111 -0.63 -27.72 -9.77
CA VAL A 111 0.02 -27.08 -10.91
C VAL A 111 0.41 -28.11 -11.97
N ALA A 112 1.07 -29.20 -11.57
CA ALA A 112 1.47 -30.27 -12.46
C ALA A 112 0.26 -31.00 -13.10
N LEU A 113 -0.83 -31.22 -12.34
CA LEU A 113 -2.07 -31.81 -12.86
C LEU A 113 -2.78 -30.91 -13.88
N LEU A 114 -2.67 -29.59 -13.73
CA LEU A 114 -3.33 -28.60 -14.61
C LEU A 114 -2.41 -28.07 -15.73
N GLY A 115 -1.14 -28.49 -15.79
CA GLY A 115 -0.16 -28.00 -16.75
C GLY A 115 0.12 -26.49 -16.65
N LEU A 116 -0.07 -25.91 -15.46
CA LEU A 116 0.02 -24.46 -15.24
C LEU A 116 1.47 -23.94 -15.24
N ASP A 117 2.46 -24.83 -15.25
CA ASP A 117 3.90 -24.57 -15.22
C ASP A 117 4.36 -23.60 -16.33
N GLY A 118 3.67 -23.60 -17.47
CA GLY A 118 3.89 -22.66 -18.58
C GLY A 118 3.09 -21.35 -18.48
N HIS A 119 1.94 -21.36 -17.81
CA HIS A 119 1.04 -20.20 -17.72
C HIS A 119 1.33 -19.31 -16.51
N CYS A 120 1.73 -19.88 -15.38
CA CYS A 120 2.07 -19.13 -14.17
C CYS A 120 3.38 -18.34 -14.30
N ARG A 121 4.34 -18.79 -15.13
CA ARG A 121 5.63 -18.10 -15.31
C ARG A 121 5.50 -16.72 -15.94
N SER A 122 4.56 -16.50 -16.88
CA SER A 122 4.41 -15.19 -17.53
C SER A 122 3.85 -14.11 -16.59
N ARG A 123 3.11 -14.52 -15.56
CA ARG A 123 2.49 -13.63 -14.57
C ARG A 123 3.35 -13.49 -13.31
N ALA A 124 3.91 -14.59 -12.79
CA ALA A 124 4.88 -14.55 -11.68
C ALA A 124 6.19 -13.81 -12.03
N ALA A 125 6.56 -13.71 -13.33
CA ALA A 125 7.67 -12.86 -13.77
C ALA A 125 7.35 -11.35 -13.74
N ALA A 126 6.08 -10.95 -13.68
CA ALA A 126 5.65 -9.58 -13.44
C ALA A 126 5.39 -9.28 -11.94
N ASP A 127 5.05 -10.31 -11.17
CA ASP A 127 4.48 -10.16 -9.83
C ASP A 127 5.54 -10.18 -8.70
N GLY A 128 6.09 -9.00 -8.40
CA GLY A 128 6.27 -8.56 -7.01
C GLY A 128 7.50 -9.00 -6.20
N TRP A 129 8.32 -9.95 -6.67
CA TRP A 129 9.53 -10.38 -5.91
C TRP A 129 10.59 -9.29 -5.69
N ALA A 130 10.56 -8.21 -6.47
CA ALA A 130 11.47 -7.06 -6.37
C ALA A 130 10.88 -5.85 -5.61
N THR A 131 9.58 -5.80 -5.34
CA THR A 131 8.92 -4.59 -4.78
C THR A 131 8.62 -4.64 -3.29
N HIS A 132 8.82 -5.79 -2.61
CA HIS A 132 8.84 -5.88 -1.13
C HIS A 132 10.25 -6.01 -0.53
N ARG A 133 11.29 -6.35 -1.29
CA ARG A 133 12.50 -6.94 -0.71
C ARG A 133 13.27 -6.17 0.39
N LEU A 134 13.46 -4.83 0.45
CA LEU A 134 12.94 -3.67 -0.29
C LEU A 134 11.53 -3.15 0.10
N ALA A 135 11.15 -3.25 1.38
CA ALA A 135 10.03 -2.49 1.98
C ALA A 135 10.28 -2.07 3.44
N TYR A 136 10.76 -2.96 4.32
CA TYR A 136 10.75 -2.71 5.77
C TYR A 136 11.89 -3.29 6.64
N ASP A 137 12.97 -3.87 6.09
CA ASP A 137 14.04 -4.45 6.92
C ASP A 137 15.45 -4.02 6.47
N PRO A 138 16.22 -3.29 7.32
CA PRO A 138 17.62 -2.96 7.09
C PRO A 138 18.60 -4.00 7.66
N SER A 139 18.13 -5.10 8.24
CA SER A 139 18.92 -6.04 9.04
C SER A 139 18.59 -7.52 8.74
N ALA A 140 19.12 -8.03 7.63
CA ALA A 140 19.05 -9.46 7.30
C ALA A 140 20.47 -10.01 7.03
N THR A 141 21.11 -10.46 8.10
CA THR A 141 22.35 -11.26 8.16
C THR A 141 22.08 -12.48 9.03
#